data_AF-A0AAW5WU61-F1
#
_entry.id   AF-A0AAW5WU61-F1
#
_cell.length_a   1.000
_cell.length_b   1.000
_cell.length_c   1.000
_cell.angle_alpha   90.00
_cell.angle_beta   90.00
_cell.angle_gamma   90.00
#
_symmetry.space_group_name_H-M   'P 1'
#
loop_
_entity.id
_entity.type
_entity.pdbx_description
1 polymer ?
#
loop_
_entity_poly.entity_id
_entity_poly.type
_entity_poly.pdbx_seq_one_letter_code
_entity_poly.pdbx_strand_id
1 'polypeptide(L)'
;MKYYIYQGIGTDGELKKVAEVENKKEYTVTGLTANATYRFAVSSYNGLRESAKSNVITVKTSAIPVQSITLAIDKTALEVGGTAKVTVTITPTDETDGAAELTSSKPQVATVDNDGNVEAKAPGKADITAKIGGKVSNVISLTVYEALVNVTNLAASNVTANSIDLSWD
;
A
#
# COMPACT_ATOMS: atom_id res chain seq x y z
N MET A 1 18.13 -33.90 -29.95
CA MET A 1 18.54 -32.48 -30.08
C MET A 1 18.02 -31.74 -28.87
N LYS A 2 18.91 -31.03 -28.16
CA LYS A 2 18.52 -30.20 -27.01
C LYS A 2 18.35 -28.76 -27.46
N TYR A 3 17.49 -28.01 -26.78
CA TYR A 3 17.33 -26.57 -26.95
C TYR A 3 17.51 -25.89 -25.60
N TYR A 4 18.31 -24.83 -25.57
CA TYR A 4 18.57 -24.04 -24.37
C TYR A 4 17.76 -22.75 -24.43
N ILE A 5 17.02 -22.47 -23.37
CA ILE A 5 16.18 -21.29 -23.24
C ILE A 5 16.96 -20.27 -22.43
N TYR A 6 17.12 -19.08 -22.98
CA TYR A 6 17.81 -17.96 -22.35
C TYR A 6 16.83 -16.86 -21.98
N GLN A 7 17.02 -16.27 -20.80
CA GLN A 7 16.19 -15.20 -20.26
C GLN A 7 17.06 -14.05 -19.75
N GLY A 8 16.61 -12.82 -19.99
CA GLY A 8 17.10 -11.61 -19.33
C GLY A 8 15.94 -10.78 -18.80
N ILE A 9 16.21 -9.94 -17.80
CA ILE A 9 15.23 -9.00 -17.23
C ILE A 9 15.46 -7.63 -17.86
N GLY A 10 14.40 -6.86 -18.05
CA GLY A 10 14.46 -5.52 -18.64
C GLY A 10 14.74 -5.52 -20.12
N THR A 11 15.18 -4.38 -20.64
CA THR A 11 15.42 -4.14 -22.07
C THR A 11 16.87 -4.37 -22.50
N ASP A 12 17.79 -4.54 -21.54
CA ASP A 12 19.23 -4.64 -21.76
C ASP A 12 19.89 -5.67 -20.83
N GLY A 13 21.19 -5.89 -21.02
CA GLY A 13 22.00 -6.82 -20.23
C GLY A 13 22.07 -8.25 -20.77
N GLU A 14 22.76 -9.11 -20.04
CA GLU A 14 23.04 -10.49 -20.44
C GLU A 14 21.79 -11.39 -20.40
N LEU A 15 21.72 -12.36 -21.31
CA LEU A 15 20.74 -13.45 -21.24
C LEU A 15 21.37 -14.68 -20.60
N LYS A 16 20.73 -15.21 -19.56
CA LYS A 16 21.18 -16.40 -18.83
C LYS A 16 20.37 -17.62 -19.24
N LYS A 17 21.02 -18.80 -19.35
CA LYS A 17 20.31 -20.05 -19.62
C LYS A 17 19.42 -20.39 -18.41
N VAL A 18 18.12 -20.52 -18.62
CA VAL A 18 17.13 -20.82 -17.57
C VAL A 18 16.50 -22.20 -17.71
N ALA A 19 16.53 -22.80 -18.91
CA ALA A 19 15.98 -24.13 -19.12
C ALA A 19 16.65 -24.85 -20.27
N GLU A 20 16.42 -26.17 -20.32
CA GLU A 20 16.79 -27.06 -21.39
C GLU A 20 15.60 -27.96 -21.71
N VAL A 21 15.29 -28.13 -22.99
CA VAL A 21 14.28 -29.07 -23.46
C VAL A 21 14.87 -30.01 -24.50
N GLU A 22 14.49 -31.28 -24.46
CA GLU A 22 14.98 -32.29 -25.39
C GLU A 22 13.90 -32.69 -26.40
N ASN A 23 14.24 -32.66 -27.68
CA ASN A 23 13.39 -33.04 -28.81
C ASN A 23 12.01 -32.33 -28.83
N LYS A 24 11.90 -31.18 -28.17
CA LYS A 24 10.70 -30.31 -28.15
C LYS A 24 11.08 -28.91 -28.62
N LYS A 25 10.18 -28.28 -29.38
CA LYS A 25 10.36 -26.91 -29.92
C LYS A 25 9.45 -25.88 -29.23
N GLU A 26 8.96 -26.22 -28.06
CA GLU A 26 8.09 -25.41 -27.23
C GLU A 26 8.54 -25.51 -25.78
N TYR A 27 8.35 -24.42 -25.03
CA TYR A 27 8.64 -24.35 -23.61
C TYR A 27 7.80 -23.25 -22.97
N THR A 28 7.19 -23.56 -21.83
CA THR A 28 6.47 -22.57 -21.01
C THR A 28 7.40 -22.05 -19.94
N VAL A 29 7.75 -20.77 -20.01
CA VAL A 29 8.49 -20.09 -18.94
C VAL A 29 7.51 -19.78 -17.81
N THR A 30 7.77 -20.31 -16.61
CA THR A 30 6.96 -20.09 -15.41
C THR A 30 7.69 -19.22 -14.39
N GLY A 31 6.98 -18.68 -13.40
CA GLY A 31 7.59 -17.90 -12.32
C GLY A 31 8.06 -16.51 -12.72
N LEU A 32 7.51 -15.95 -13.81
CA LEU A 32 7.75 -14.57 -14.20
C LEU A 32 6.98 -13.61 -13.29
N THR A 33 7.57 -12.45 -13.00
CA THR A 33 6.90 -11.38 -12.27
C THR A 33 5.88 -10.69 -13.17
N ALA A 34 4.71 -10.34 -12.62
CA ALA A 34 3.70 -9.57 -13.32
C ALA A 34 4.20 -8.14 -13.63
N ASN A 35 3.65 -7.52 -14.68
CA ASN A 35 4.01 -6.17 -15.14
C ASN A 35 5.52 -5.95 -15.41
N ALA A 36 6.29 -7.02 -15.62
CA ALA A 36 7.74 -6.98 -15.79
C ALA A 36 8.15 -7.27 -17.25
N THR A 37 9.21 -6.60 -17.69
CA THR A 37 9.77 -6.81 -19.04
C THR A 37 10.85 -7.87 -18.99
N TYR A 38 10.80 -8.80 -19.93
CA TYR A 38 11.76 -9.87 -20.12
C TYR A 38 12.23 -9.94 -21.58
N ARG A 39 13.41 -10.51 -21.75
CA ARG A 39 13.99 -10.86 -23.05
C ARG A 39 14.24 -12.36 -23.12
N PHE A 40 13.99 -12.96 -24.28
CA PHE A 40 14.22 -14.39 -24.50
C PHE A 40 14.96 -14.66 -25.79
N ALA A 41 15.81 -15.69 -25.77
CA ALA A 41 16.44 -16.28 -26.94
C ALA A 41 16.57 -17.80 -26.76
N VAL A 42 16.74 -18.53 -27.86
CA VAL A 42 16.92 -19.98 -27.83
C VAL A 42 18.16 -20.35 -28.65
N SER A 43 18.89 -21.38 -28.22
CA SER A 43 19.90 -22.03 -29.03
C SER A 43 19.66 -23.54 -29.06
N SER A 44 20.28 -24.24 -30.02
CA SER A 44 20.26 -25.70 -30.07
C SER A 44 21.62 -26.27 -29.64
N TYR A 45 21.59 -27.47 -29.06
CA TYR A 45 22.78 -28.22 -28.66
C TYR A 45 22.70 -29.65 -29.17
N ASN A 46 23.71 -30.04 -29.95
CA ASN A 46 23.73 -31.31 -30.69
C ASN A 46 24.48 -32.44 -29.97
N GLY A 47 24.96 -32.23 -28.74
CA GLY A 47 25.81 -33.18 -28.02
C GLY A 47 27.29 -32.84 -28.04
N LEU A 48 27.74 -32.01 -28.99
CA LEU A 48 29.13 -31.55 -29.10
C LEU A 48 29.26 -30.04 -28.88
N ARG A 49 28.38 -29.25 -29.50
CA ARG A 49 28.42 -27.78 -29.43
C ARG A 49 27.03 -27.16 -29.42
N GLU A 50 26.98 -25.95 -28.90
CA GLU A 50 25.82 -25.07 -28.95
C GLU A 50 25.86 -24.21 -30.22
N SER A 51 24.70 -23.92 -30.81
CA SER A 51 24.57 -22.93 -31.88
C SER A 51 24.71 -21.50 -31.36
N ALA A 52 24.79 -20.52 -32.26
CA ALA A 52 24.47 -19.14 -31.88
C ALA A 52 23.03 -19.07 -31.33
N LYS A 53 22.77 -18.08 -30.47
CA LYS A 53 21.42 -17.75 -30.01
C LYS A 53 20.58 -17.25 -31.19
N SER A 54 19.27 -17.48 -31.12
CA SER A 54 18.27 -16.91 -32.03
C SER A 54 18.25 -15.37 -31.98
N ASN A 55 17.32 -14.76 -32.72
CA ASN A 55 16.92 -13.39 -32.40
C ASN A 55 16.41 -13.31 -30.94
N VAL A 56 16.53 -12.13 -30.35
CA VAL A 56 16.00 -11.82 -29.03
C VAL A 56 14.59 -11.26 -29.20
N ILE A 57 13.63 -11.78 -28.46
CA ILE A 57 12.32 -11.15 -28.30
C ILE A 57 12.28 -10.39 -26.98
N THR A 58 11.55 -9.27 -26.95
CA THR A 58 11.24 -8.52 -25.72
C THR A 58 9.74 -8.61 -25.49
N VAL A 59 9.34 -9.02 -24.30
CA VAL A 59 7.93 -9.20 -23.93
C VAL A 59 7.70 -8.60 -22.55
N LYS A 60 6.52 -8.03 -22.33
CA LYS A 60 6.09 -7.55 -21.02
C LYS A 60 4.95 -8.45 -20.53
N THR A 61 5.06 -8.96 -19.31
CA THR A 61 3.97 -9.71 -18.67
C THR A 61 2.81 -8.78 -18.34
N SER A 62 1.59 -9.32 -18.33
CA SER A 62 0.39 -8.55 -17.97
C SER A 62 0.47 -8.06 -16.52
N ALA A 63 -0.20 -6.94 -16.26
CA ALA A 63 -0.44 -6.46 -14.91
C ALA A 63 -1.49 -7.33 -14.20
N ILE A 64 -1.36 -7.45 -12.88
CA ILE A 64 -2.39 -7.99 -11.99
C ILE A 64 -3.08 -6.77 -11.34
N PRO A 65 -4.35 -6.50 -11.67
CA PRO A 65 -5.05 -5.33 -11.13
C PRO A 65 -5.54 -5.57 -9.71
N VAL A 66 -5.65 -4.49 -8.93
CA VAL A 66 -6.33 -4.50 -7.63
C VAL A 66 -7.81 -4.81 -7.84
N GLN A 67 -8.31 -5.72 -7.01
CA GLN A 67 -9.72 -6.08 -6.97
C GLN A 67 -10.45 -5.35 -5.85
N SER A 68 -9.83 -5.28 -4.66
CA SER A 68 -10.38 -4.58 -3.50
C SER A 68 -9.31 -3.95 -2.62
N ILE A 69 -9.72 -2.91 -1.90
CA ILE A 69 -8.96 -2.27 -0.84
C ILE A 69 -9.89 -2.05 0.36
N THR A 70 -9.42 -2.42 1.55
CA THR A 70 -10.17 -2.32 2.80
C THR A 70 -9.31 -1.65 3.85
N LEU A 71 -9.90 -0.74 4.62
CA LEU A 71 -9.27 -0.09 5.75
C LEU A 71 -9.84 -0.61 7.07
N ALA A 72 -8.95 -0.77 8.05
CA ALA A 72 -9.28 -0.94 9.45
C ALA A 72 -8.50 0.08 10.29
N ILE A 73 -9.04 0.51 11.42
CA ILE A 73 -8.37 1.42 12.37
C ILE A 73 -8.50 0.86 13.78
N ASP A 74 -7.51 1.10 14.61
CA ASP A 74 -7.51 0.67 16.02
C ASP A 74 -8.44 1.52 16.90
N LYS A 75 -8.64 2.80 16.56
CA LYS A 75 -9.51 3.73 17.30
C LYS A 75 -10.28 4.66 16.35
N THR A 76 -11.55 4.90 16.66
CA THR A 76 -12.41 5.85 15.92
C THR A 76 -12.72 7.12 16.71
N ALA A 77 -12.29 7.20 17.97
CA ALA A 77 -12.41 8.35 18.84
C ALA A 77 -11.03 8.70 19.41
N LEU A 78 -10.61 9.96 19.27
CA LEU A 78 -9.34 10.48 19.77
C LEU A 78 -9.57 11.82 20.47
N GLU A 79 -8.70 12.15 21.41
CA GLU A 79 -8.55 13.53 21.89
C GLU A 79 -7.53 14.27 21.01
N VAL A 80 -7.54 15.60 21.01
CA VAL A 80 -6.50 16.39 20.35
C VAL A 80 -5.10 15.96 20.83
N GLY A 81 -4.18 15.73 19.89
CA GLY A 81 -2.85 15.17 20.14
C GLY A 81 -2.80 13.64 20.19
N GLY A 82 -3.95 12.97 20.21
CA GLY A 82 -4.05 11.52 20.13
C GLY A 82 -3.69 10.96 18.75
N THR A 83 -3.28 9.70 18.73
CA THR A 83 -2.91 8.98 17.49
C THR A 83 -3.67 7.67 17.32
N ALA A 84 -3.82 7.26 16.07
CA ALA A 84 -4.38 5.97 15.67
C ALA A 84 -3.59 5.39 14.48
N LYS A 85 -3.77 4.11 14.18
CA LYS A 85 -3.12 3.41 13.06
C LYS A 85 -4.16 2.81 12.13
N VAL A 86 -4.15 3.26 10.88
CA VAL A 86 -4.90 2.65 9.80
C VAL A 86 -4.09 1.50 9.21
N THR A 87 -4.72 0.34 9.08
CA THR A 87 -4.21 -0.81 8.34
C THR A 87 -4.91 -0.87 6.98
N VAL A 88 -4.12 -0.98 5.92
CA VAL A 88 -4.61 -1.13 4.54
C VAL A 88 -4.46 -2.59 4.11
N THR A 89 -5.56 -3.22 3.70
CA THR A 89 -5.56 -4.56 3.12
C THR A 89 -5.94 -4.48 1.65
N ILE A 90 -5.07 -4.96 0.77
CA ILE A 90 -5.25 -4.95 -0.69
C ILE A 90 -5.36 -6.39 -1.19
N THR A 91 -6.28 -6.65 -2.13
CA THR A 91 -6.45 -7.97 -2.75
C THR A 91 -6.46 -7.85 -4.28
N PRO A 92 -5.73 -8.73 -5.00
CA PRO A 92 -4.81 -9.73 -4.47
C PRO A 92 -3.51 -9.10 -3.93
N THR A 93 -2.70 -9.86 -3.18
CA THR A 93 -1.47 -9.35 -2.55
C THR A 93 -0.31 -9.17 -3.54
N ASP A 94 -0.41 -9.77 -4.73
CA ASP A 94 0.56 -9.70 -5.83
C ASP A 94 0.10 -8.77 -6.97
N GLU A 95 -0.81 -7.85 -6.66
CA GLU A 95 -1.23 -6.78 -7.55
C GLU A 95 -0.05 -5.87 -7.97
N THR A 96 -0.24 -5.13 -9.06
CA THR A 96 0.80 -4.32 -9.72
C THR A 96 0.39 -2.88 -10.04
N ASP A 97 -0.70 -2.39 -9.46
CA ASP A 97 -1.20 -1.02 -9.56
C ASP A 97 -0.47 -0.03 -8.65
N GLY A 98 0.34 -0.51 -7.69
CA GLY A 98 1.33 0.31 -6.97
C GLY A 98 1.02 0.47 -5.48
N ALA A 99 1.13 1.70 -4.98
CA ALA A 99 0.87 2.00 -3.56
C ALA A 99 -0.49 2.66 -3.38
N ALA A 100 -1.15 2.36 -2.26
CA ALA A 100 -2.40 3.02 -1.90
C ALA A 100 -2.16 4.45 -1.41
N GLU A 101 -2.98 5.38 -1.88
CA GLU A 101 -3.00 6.76 -1.43
C GLU A 101 -4.08 6.92 -0.34
N LEU A 102 -3.69 7.31 0.87
CA LEU A 102 -4.63 7.60 1.96
C LEU A 102 -4.97 9.09 2.01
N THR A 103 -6.22 9.40 2.30
CA THR A 103 -6.72 10.78 2.34
C THR A 103 -7.63 10.99 3.54
N SER A 104 -7.54 12.17 4.17
CA SER A 104 -8.50 12.67 5.14
C SER A 104 -9.40 13.74 4.52
N SER A 105 -10.71 13.66 4.75
CA SER A 105 -11.67 14.67 4.29
C SER A 105 -11.51 16.01 5.01
N LYS A 106 -10.92 16.03 6.21
CA LYS A 106 -10.63 17.24 6.98
C LYS A 106 -9.26 17.14 7.67
N PRO A 107 -8.15 17.43 6.95
CA PRO A 107 -6.80 17.39 7.50
C PRO A 107 -6.57 18.31 8.71
N GLN A 108 -7.38 19.36 8.88
CA GLN A 108 -7.32 20.24 10.06
C GLN A 108 -7.92 19.60 11.33
N VAL A 109 -8.77 18.58 11.19
CA VAL A 109 -9.35 17.79 12.31
C VAL A 109 -8.46 16.58 12.58
N ALA A 110 -8.12 15.82 11.53
CA ALA A 110 -7.18 14.71 11.64
C ALA A 110 -6.44 14.48 10.32
N THR A 111 -5.14 14.18 10.38
CA THR A 111 -4.32 13.79 9.22
C THR A 111 -4.05 12.30 9.21
N VAL A 112 -3.76 11.75 8.03
CA VAL A 112 -3.24 10.40 7.83
C VAL A 112 -2.06 10.47 6.86
N ASP A 113 -0.97 9.75 7.13
CA ASP A 113 0.17 9.62 6.21
C ASP A 113 0.07 8.33 5.36
N ASN A 114 1.02 8.15 4.44
CA ASN A 114 1.05 6.97 3.55
C ASN A 114 1.36 5.66 4.27
N ASP A 115 1.95 5.73 5.46
CA ASP A 115 2.17 4.57 6.32
C ASP A 115 0.91 4.24 7.15
N GLY A 116 -0.14 5.06 7.06
CA GLY A 116 -1.40 4.90 7.80
C GLY A 116 -1.37 5.46 9.23
N ASN A 117 -0.39 6.28 9.60
CA ASN A 117 -0.38 6.92 10.93
C ASN A 117 -1.37 8.10 10.93
N VAL A 118 -2.26 8.12 11.92
CA VAL A 118 -3.28 9.15 12.09
C VAL A 118 -2.94 10.04 13.28
N GLU A 119 -3.08 11.36 13.10
CA GLU A 119 -2.88 12.36 14.15
C GLU A 119 -4.14 13.24 14.28
N ALA A 120 -4.66 13.37 15.50
CA ALA A 120 -5.80 14.22 15.83
C ALA A 120 -5.35 15.66 16.16
N LYS A 121 -5.91 16.65 15.46
CA LYS A 121 -5.46 18.04 15.49
C LYS A 121 -6.44 19.02 16.11
N ALA A 122 -7.73 18.85 15.83
CA ALA A 122 -8.77 19.73 16.34
C ALA A 122 -10.09 18.97 16.53
N PRO A 123 -10.97 19.38 17.46
CA PRO A 123 -12.26 18.74 17.66
C PRO A 123 -13.10 18.73 16.38
N GLY A 124 -13.79 17.62 16.13
CA GLY A 124 -14.64 17.48 14.96
C GLY A 124 -14.72 16.06 14.42
N LYS A 125 -15.20 15.92 13.18
CA LYS A 125 -15.27 14.64 12.47
C LYS A 125 -14.52 14.71 11.15
N ALA A 126 -13.68 13.72 10.89
CA ALA A 126 -12.93 13.52 9.64
C ALA A 126 -13.15 12.11 9.13
N ASP A 127 -13.25 11.97 7.81
CA ASP A 127 -13.37 10.67 7.14
C ASP A 127 -12.04 10.32 6.47
N ILE A 128 -11.59 9.09 6.66
CA ILE A 128 -10.37 8.55 6.05
C ILE A 128 -10.76 7.52 4.99
N THR A 129 -10.16 7.64 3.81
CA THR A 129 -10.31 6.72 2.67
C THR A 129 -8.97 6.41 2.04
N ALA A 130 -8.89 5.33 1.27
CA ALA A 130 -7.73 5.01 0.45
C ALA A 130 -8.12 4.71 -0.99
N LYS A 131 -7.21 5.00 -1.93
CA LYS A 131 -7.38 4.77 -3.37
C LYS A 131 -6.17 4.08 -3.97
N ILE A 132 -6.40 3.10 -4.84
CA ILE A 132 -5.36 2.40 -5.62
C ILE A 132 -5.98 1.79 -6.87
N GLY A 133 -5.31 1.82 -8.03
CA GLY A 133 -5.81 1.13 -9.24
C GLY A 133 -7.23 1.53 -9.67
N GLY A 134 -7.67 2.75 -9.34
CA GLY A 134 -9.05 3.20 -9.55
C GLY A 134 -10.10 2.63 -8.59
N LYS A 135 -9.72 1.80 -7.63
CA LYS A 135 -10.55 1.32 -6.51
C LYS A 135 -10.50 2.31 -5.34
N VAL A 136 -11.59 2.37 -4.60
CA VAL A 136 -11.73 3.17 -3.37
C VAL A 136 -12.13 2.25 -2.23
N SER A 137 -11.59 2.48 -1.04
CA SER A 137 -11.87 1.68 0.15
C SER A 137 -13.23 1.97 0.77
N ASN A 138 -13.57 1.23 1.83
CA ASN A 138 -14.55 1.71 2.81
C ASN A 138 -14.08 3.03 3.46
N VAL A 139 -15.05 3.76 4.02
CA VAL A 139 -14.81 4.99 4.77
C VAL A 139 -14.63 4.67 6.25
N ILE A 140 -13.61 5.28 6.88
CA ILE A 140 -13.45 5.31 8.33
C ILE A 140 -13.80 6.69 8.84
N SER A 141 -14.88 6.81 9.63
CA SER A 141 -15.26 8.07 10.27
C SER A 141 -14.63 8.18 11.66
N LEU A 142 -13.73 9.15 11.81
CA LEU A 142 -13.02 9.47 13.04
C LEU A 142 -13.66 10.69 13.72
N THR A 143 -13.86 10.62 15.03
CA THR A 143 -14.29 11.76 15.85
C THR A 143 -13.14 12.18 16.77
N VAL A 144 -12.81 13.48 16.74
CA VAL A 144 -11.82 14.10 17.62
C VAL A 144 -12.55 14.95 18.66
N TYR A 145 -12.20 14.72 19.92
CA TYR A 145 -12.67 15.45 21.10
C TYR A 145 -11.59 16.43 21.57
N GLU A 146 -11.99 17.41 22.38
CA GLU A 146 -11.04 18.27 23.08
C GLU A 146 -10.12 17.45 23.99
N ALA A 147 -8.89 17.93 24.19
CA ALA A 147 -8.00 17.35 25.18
C ALA A 147 -8.56 17.56 26.59
N LEU A 148 -8.38 16.57 27.47
CA LEU A 148 -8.74 16.73 28.87
C LEU A 148 -7.95 17.88 29.50
N VAL A 149 -8.67 18.79 30.14
CA VAL A 149 -8.10 19.84 30.98
C VAL A 149 -8.35 19.46 32.43
N ASN A 150 -7.30 19.47 33.25
CA ASN A 150 -7.43 19.26 34.69
C ASN A 150 -7.97 20.53 35.33
N VAL A 151 -9.11 20.42 36.03
CA VAL A 151 -9.67 21.51 36.82
C VAL A 151 -8.95 21.60 38.16
N THR A 152 -8.46 22.80 38.49
CA THR A 152 -7.72 23.07 39.74
C THR A 152 -8.19 24.38 40.39
N ASN A 153 -7.70 24.68 41.59
CA ASN A 153 -7.94 25.96 42.27
C ASN A 153 -9.41 26.39 42.40
N LEU A 154 -10.30 25.45 42.75
CA LEU A 154 -11.71 25.76 43.02
C LEU A 154 -11.80 26.80 44.14
N ALA A 155 -12.35 27.96 43.81
CA ALA A 155 -12.52 29.09 44.70
C ALA A 155 -13.97 29.56 44.72
N ALA A 156 -14.34 30.20 45.83
CA ALA A 156 -15.65 30.78 46.04
C ALA A 156 -15.53 32.30 46.22
N SER A 157 -16.46 33.05 45.63
CA SER A 157 -16.60 34.49 45.81
C SER A 157 -18.07 34.90 45.93
N ASN A 158 -18.31 36.18 46.25
CA ASN A 158 -19.67 36.77 46.35
C ASN A 158 -20.67 35.94 47.18
N VAL A 159 -20.22 35.39 48.31
CA VAL A 159 -21.05 34.57 49.18
C VAL A 159 -22.15 35.42 49.81
N THR A 160 -23.40 35.10 49.50
CA THR A 160 -24.59 35.69 50.14
C THR A 160 -25.29 34.66 51.01
N ALA A 161 -26.41 35.02 51.64
CA ALA A 161 -27.23 34.07 52.37
C ALA A 161 -27.74 32.90 51.50
N ASN A 162 -27.84 33.07 50.18
CA ASN A 162 -28.47 32.10 49.28
C ASN A 162 -27.69 31.84 47.96
N SER A 163 -26.48 32.36 47.80
CA SER A 163 -25.69 32.19 46.57
C SER A 163 -24.19 32.20 46.83
N ILE A 164 -23.46 31.59 45.90
CA ILE A 164 -22.00 31.60 45.84
C ILE A 164 -21.58 31.58 44.38
N ASP A 165 -20.57 32.37 44.02
CA ASP A 165 -19.94 32.29 42.71
C ASP A 165 -18.75 31.36 42.80
N LEU A 166 -18.65 30.39 41.89
CA LEU A 166 -17.53 29.46 41.81
C LEU A 166 -16.65 29.79 40.61
N SER A 167 -15.34 29.75 40.83
CA SER A 167 -14.32 29.84 39.78
C SER A 167 -13.28 28.76 39.98
N TRP A 168 -12.60 28.37 38.90
CA TRP A 168 -11.51 27.40 38.91
C TRP A 168 -10.57 27.70 37.74
N ASP A 169 -9.37 27.14 37.81
CA ASP A 169 -8.35 27.18 36.74
C ASP A 169 -8.37 25.87 35.93
#